data_AF-A0A1L1Y1X6-F1
#
_entry.id   AF-A0A1L1Y1X6-F1
#
_cell.length_a   1.000
_cell.length_b   1.000
_cell.length_c   1.000
_cell.angle_alpha   90.00
_cell.angle_beta   90.00
_cell.angle_gamma   90.00
#
_symmetry.space_group_name_H-M   'P 1'
#
loop_
_entity.id
_entity.type
_entity.pdbx_description
1 polymer ?
#
loop_
_entity_poly.entity_id
_entity_poly.type
_entity_poly.pdbx_seq_one_letter_code
_entity_poly.pdbx_strand_id
1 'polypeptide(L)'
;WHRWIYDDYYRSYMLPLEKYGIKIHHDDVQVAWDRIVKKDYVHYTAQFFSAGWPVNFWRIDGMTEEDFEWFEAKYPGWYAKFGAYWENYRDLSLPNNPPSLWVDTGYVYPHRCWSCMVPCLIREDFVVVEVDGELYTYCSELCRWTHKNAFAGEYEGRPTPAMGRFSGKREWETLYHGWDLADAIKDLGFVRNDGKTLIA
;
A
#
# COMPACT_ATOMS: atom_id res chain seq x y z
N TRP A 1 6.65 -15.19 3.10
CA TRP A 1 7.59 -14.08 3.35
C TRP A 1 8.90 -14.55 3.98
N HIS A 2 8.94 -15.20 5.15
CA HIS A 2 10.22 -15.52 5.83
C HIS A 2 11.17 -16.34 4.95
N ARG A 3 10.74 -17.52 4.51
CA ARG A 3 11.54 -18.39 3.64
C ARG A 3 12.09 -17.67 2.42
N TRP A 4 11.22 -17.12 1.57
CA TRP A 4 11.65 -16.59 0.27
C TRP A 4 12.39 -15.26 0.35
N ILE A 5 11.99 -14.36 1.25
CA ILE A 5 12.55 -13.00 1.29
C ILE A 5 13.68 -12.90 2.29
N TYR A 6 13.52 -13.48 3.48
CA TYR A 6 14.53 -13.39 4.51
C TYR A 6 15.62 -14.46 4.33
N ASP A 7 15.23 -15.73 4.21
CA ASP A 7 16.20 -16.82 4.09
C ASP A 7 16.82 -16.87 2.70
N ASP A 8 16.01 -17.02 1.65
CA ASP A 8 16.53 -17.25 0.29
C ASP A 8 17.11 -15.97 -0.32
N TYR A 9 16.38 -14.85 -0.30
CA TYR A 9 16.82 -13.62 -0.95
C TYR A 9 17.84 -12.84 -0.11
N TYR A 10 17.49 -12.44 1.12
CA TYR A 10 18.40 -11.64 1.93
C TYR A 10 19.63 -12.43 2.39
N ARG A 11 19.45 -13.55 3.09
CA ARG A 11 20.58 -14.30 3.67
C ARG A 11 21.39 -15.06 2.64
N SER A 12 20.75 -15.80 1.75
CA SER A 12 21.46 -16.68 0.81
C SER A 12 21.92 -15.98 -0.47
N TYR A 13 21.19 -14.96 -0.96
CA TYR A 13 21.55 -14.25 -2.19
C TYR A 13 22.25 -12.91 -1.93
N MET A 14 21.71 -12.03 -1.09
CA MET A 14 22.28 -10.69 -0.88
C MET A 14 23.56 -10.73 -0.04
N LEU A 15 23.58 -11.34 1.15
CA LEU A 15 24.75 -11.31 2.04
C LEU A 15 26.07 -11.75 1.36
N PRO A 16 26.10 -12.81 0.53
CA PRO A 16 27.34 -13.19 -0.15
C PRO A 16 27.89 -12.13 -1.11
N LEU A 17 27.09 -11.13 -1.52
CA LEU A 17 27.53 -10.05 -2.40
C LEU A 17 28.47 -9.05 -1.70
N GLU A 18 28.50 -9.02 -0.36
CA GLU A 18 29.40 -8.15 0.40
C GLU A 18 30.87 -8.46 0.13
N LYS A 19 31.19 -9.73 -0.17
CA LYS A 19 32.55 -10.14 -0.55
C LYS A 19 33.02 -9.51 -1.87
N TYR A 20 32.08 -9.00 -2.68
CA TYR A 20 32.34 -8.26 -3.91
C TYR A 20 32.27 -6.74 -3.73
N GLY A 21 32.16 -6.25 -2.49
CA GLY A 21 32.15 -4.82 -2.17
C GLY A 21 30.78 -4.15 -2.21
N ILE A 22 29.69 -4.90 -2.37
CA ILE A 22 28.33 -4.35 -2.24
C ILE A 22 28.04 -4.13 -0.76
N LYS A 23 27.69 -2.90 -0.37
CA LYS A 23 27.26 -2.59 1.00
C LYS A 23 25.76 -2.83 1.14
N ILE A 24 25.37 -3.75 2.02
CA ILE A 24 23.96 -4.02 2.30
C ILE A 24 23.48 -3.16 3.46
N HIS A 25 22.28 -2.62 3.32
CA HIS A 25 21.60 -1.86 4.37
C HIS A 25 20.81 -2.82 5.28
N HIS A 26 21.51 -3.55 6.16
CA HIS A 26 20.88 -4.57 7.01
C HIS A 26 19.76 -4.03 7.91
N ASP A 27 19.95 -2.84 8.47
CA ASP A 27 18.96 -2.21 9.35
C ASP A 27 17.67 -1.89 8.60
N ASP A 28 17.78 -1.37 7.36
CA ASP A 28 16.63 -1.10 6.51
C ASP A 28 15.87 -2.39 6.14
N VAL A 29 16.60 -3.50 5.92
CA VAL A 29 15.99 -4.83 5.72
C VAL A 29 15.23 -5.28 6.97
N GLN A 30 15.81 -5.11 8.16
CA GLN A 30 15.15 -5.50 9.41
C GLN A 30 13.91 -4.64 9.69
N VAL A 31 13.97 -3.34 9.42
CA VAL A 31 12.82 -2.43 9.55
C VAL A 31 11.71 -2.84 8.59
N ALA A 32 12.04 -3.12 7.31
CA ALA A 32 11.07 -3.60 6.34
C ALA A 32 10.43 -4.94 6.75
N TRP A 33 11.23 -5.86 7.29
CA TRP A 33 10.74 -7.13 7.81
C TRP A 33 9.76 -6.94 8.97
N ASP A 34 10.12 -6.12 9.95
CA ASP A 34 9.30 -5.84 11.12
C ASP A 34 7.95 -5.20 10.75
N ARG A 35 7.93 -4.33 9.72
CA ARG A 35 6.66 -3.80 9.19
C ARG A 35 5.74 -4.93 8.72
N ILE A 36 6.28 -5.91 8.00
CA ILE A 36 5.51 -7.02 7.44
C ILE A 36 4.99 -7.96 8.52
N VAL A 37 5.85 -8.36 9.47
CA VAL A 37 5.52 -9.44 10.41
C VAL A 37 5.09 -8.99 11.80
N LYS A 38 5.36 -7.75 12.21
CA LYS A 38 5.01 -7.24 13.55
C LYS A 38 3.98 -6.10 13.51
N LYS A 39 3.80 -5.44 12.37
CA LYS A 39 2.91 -4.27 12.24
C LYS A 39 1.72 -4.52 11.31
N ASP A 40 1.37 -5.79 11.08
CA ASP A 40 0.19 -6.22 10.32
C ASP A 40 0.05 -5.60 8.92
N TYR A 41 1.16 -5.21 8.29
CA TYR A 41 1.17 -4.46 7.04
C TYR A 41 0.31 -5.09 5.94
N VAL A 42 0.36 -6.42 5.80
CA VAL A 42 -0.39 -7.15 4.77
C VAL A 42 -1.90 -7.12 5.07
N HIS A 43 -2.31 -7.15 6.34
CA HIS A 43 -3.72 -7.08 6.72
C HIS A 43 -4.29 -5.68 6.47
N TYR A 44 -3.54 -4.62 6.81
CA TYR A 44 -3.91 -3.25 6.43
C TYR A 44 -3.94 -3.05 4.91
N THR A 45 -3.04 -3.71 4.18
CA THR A 45 -3.04 -3.69 2.71
C THR A 45 -4.32 -4.31 2.15
N ALA A 46 -4.76 -5.43 2.73
CA ALA A 46 -6.02 -6.07 2.35
C ALA A 46 -7.22 -5.15 2.61
N GLN A 47 -7.28 -4.51 3.79
CA GLN A 47 -8.33 -3.52 4.10
C GLN A 47 -8.33 -2.33 3.13
N PHE A 48 -7.15 -1.87 2.72
CA PHE A 48 -7.04 -0.79 1.72
C PHE A 48 -7.68 -1.18 0.38
N PHE A 49 -7.37 -2.38 -0.12
CA PHE A 49 -7.92 -2.83 -1.40
C PHE A 49 -9.41 -3.16 -1.32
N SER A 50 -9.90 -3.70 -0.20
CA SER A 50 -11.33 -3.96 0.00
C SER A 50 -12.10 -2.66 0.17
N ALA A 51 -11.59 -1.69 0.93
CA ALA A 51 -12.24 -0.38 1.04
C ALA A 51 -12.33 0.30 -0.35
N GLY A 52 -11.24 0.30 -1.10
CA GLY A 52 -11.15 0.86 -2.45
C GLY A 52 -11.70 -0.01 -3.57
N TRP A 53 -12.52 -1.03 -3.29
CA TRP A 53 -12.94 -2.01 -4.31
C TRP A 53 -13.55 -1.42 -5.60
N PRO A 54 -14.30 -0.29 -5.61
CA PRO A 54 -14.89 0.23 -6.84
C PRO A 54 -13.86 0.70 -7.87
N VAL A 55 -12.63 0.97 -7.44
CA VAL A 55 -11.52 1.40 -8.30
C VAL A 55 -10.50 0.27 -8.55
N ASN A 56 -10.88 -0.98 -8.29
CA ASN A 56 -10.11 -2.15 -8.68
C ASN A 56 -10.57 -2.67 -10.05
N PHE A 57 -9.70 -3.40 -10.74
CA PHE A 57 -10.05 -4.18 -11.94
C PHE A 57 -10.27 -5.68 -11.62
N TRP A 58 -10.46 -6.00 -10.35
CA TRP A 58 -10.74 -7.34 -9.84
C TRP A 58 -11.74 -7.25 -8.67
N ARG A 59 -12.29 -8.40 -8.29
CA ARG A 59 -13.31 -8.53 -7.25
C ARG A 59 -12.70 -9.04 -5.95
N ILE A 60 -13.19 -8.58 -4.82
CA ILE A 60 -12.78 -9.04 -3.48
C ILE A 60 -14.04 -9.51 -2.76
N ASP A 61 -14.10 -10.81 -2.48
CA ASP A 61 -15.25 -11.40 -1.78
C ASP A 61 -15.20 -11.09 -0.28
N GLY A 62 -16.38 -11.05 0.36
CA GLY A 62 -16.50 -11.00 1.80
C GLY A 62 -15.97 -12.28 2.45
N MET A 63 -15.38 -12.15 3.65
CA MET A 63 -14.83 -13.28 4.38
C MET A 63 -15.92 -14.13 5.03
N THR A 64 -15.71 -15.44 5.05
CA THR A 64 -16.58 -16.42 5.71
C THR A 64 -16.08 -16.76 7.11
N GLU A 65 -16.88 -17.51 7.88
CA GLU A 65 -16.47 -18.00 9.20
C GLU A 65 -15.22 -18.91 9.11
N GLU A 66 -15.11 -19.73 8.05
CA GLU A 66 -13.91 -20.56 7.83
C GLU A 66 -12.65 -19.69 7.62
N ASP A 67 -12.79 -18.56 6.91
CA ASP A 67 -11.69 -17.62 6.74
C ASP A 67 -11.29 -17.01 8.09
N PHE A 68 -12.27 -16.58 8.91
CA PHE A 68 -12.01 -16.03 10.24
C PHE A 68 -11.30 -17.03 11.16
N GLU A 69 -11.77 -18.28 11.20
CA GLU A 69 -11.12 -19.36 11.96
C GLU A 69 -9.69 -19.60 11.48
N TRP A 70 -9.46 -19.61 10.16
CA TRP A 70 -8.13 -19.79 9.59
C TRP A 70 -7.20 -18.64 9.96
N PHE A 71 -7.66 -17.38 9.84
CA PHE A 71 -6.84 -16.23 10.18
C PHE A 71 -6.51 -16.19 11.66
N GLU A 72 -7.47 -16.46 12.55
CA GLU A 72 -7.22 -16.52 13.99
C GLU A 72 -6.22 -17.64 14.34
N ALA A 73 -6.32 -18.81 13.69
CA ALA A 73 -5.38 -19.91 13.89
C ALA A 73 -3.95 -19.60 13.40
N LYS A 74 -3.80 -18.79 12.34
CA LYS A 74 -2.48 -18.39 11.80
C LYS A 74 -1.91 -17.14 12.46
N TYR A 75 -2.77 -16.25 12.92
CA TYR A 75 -2.47 -14.95 13.50
C TYR A 75 -3.33 -14.77 14.76
N PRO A 76 -2.94 -15.34 15.91
CA PRO A 76 -3.72 -15.22 17.13
C PRO A 76 -3.99 -13.76 17.52
N GLY A 77 -5.24 -13.43 17.79
CA GLY A 77 -5.73 -12.06 18.04
C GLY A 77 -6.13 -11.29 16.78
N TRP A 78 -6.04 -11.89 15.59
CA TRP A 78 -6.41 -11.26 14.33
C TRP A 78 -7.89 -10.90 14.30
N TYR A 79 -8.77 -11.80 14.74
CA TYR A 79 -10.21 -11.54 14.71
C TYR A 79 -10.58 -10.36 15.61
N ALA A 80 -9.99 -10.30 16.81
CA ALA A 80 -10.23 -9.19 17.75
C ALA A 80 -9.81 -7.83 17.17
N LYS A 81 -8.83 -7.81 16.26
CA LYS A 81 -8.31 -6.58 15.64
C LYS A 81 -8.99 -6.22 14.33
N PHE A 82 -9.28 -7.20 13.48
CA PHE A 82 -9.72 -6.99 12.10
C PHE A 82 -11.12 -7.54 11.78
N GLY A 83 -11.66 -8.43 12.62
CA GLY A 83 -12.91 -9.15 12.36
C GLY A 83 -14.08 -8.22 12.06
N ALA A 84 -14.30 -7.23 12.93
CA ALA A 84 -15.40 -6.27 12.77
C ALA A 84 -15.37 -5.51 11.43
N TYR A 85 -14.17 -5.17 10.92
CA TYR A 85 -14.04 -4.56 9.60
C TYR A 85 -14.50 -5.52 8.50
N TRP A 86 -14.06 -6.78 8.56
CA TRP A 86 -14.34 -7.77 7.53
C TRP A 86 -15.77 -8.30 7.55
N GLU A 87 -16.42 -8.35 8.71
CA GLU A 87 -17.86 -8.59 8.82
C GLU A 87 -18.65 -7.46 8.15
N ASN A 88 -18.30 -6.19 8.45
CA ASN A 88 -18.93 -5.04 7.78
C ASN A 88 -18.67 -5.06 6.27
N TYR A 89 -17.44 -5.38 5.84
CA TYR A 89 -17.12 -5.48 4.42
C TYR A 89 -17.92 -6.58 3.73
N ARG A 90 -18.07 -7.76 4.35
CA ARG A 90 -18.90 -8.85 3.81
C ARG A 90 -20.30 -8.34 3.49
N ASP A 91 -20.94 -7.63 4.41
CA ASP A 91 -22.30 -7.15 4.21
C ASP A 91 -22.37 -6.01 3.18
N LEU A 92 -21.43 -5.06 3.24
CA LEU A 92 -21.36 -3.90 2.34
C LEU A 92 -20.93 -4.25 0.91
N SER A 93 -20.23 -5.36 0.71
CA SER A 93 -19.80 -5.82 -0.61
C SER A 93 -20.97 -6.35 -1.47
N LEU A 94 -22.13 -6.62 -0.86
CA LEU A 94 -23.31 -7.13 -1.56
C LEU A 94 -23.99 -6.02 -2.39
N PRO A 95 -24.70 -6.39 -3.48
CA PRO A 95 -25.39 -5.42 -4.33
C PRO A 95 -26.38 -4.53 -3.57
N ASN A 96 -26.55 -3.30 -4.06
CA ASN A 96 -27.44 -2.25 -3.51
C ASN A 96 -26.99 -1.61 -2.19
N ASN A 97 -25.82 -1.96 -1.67
CA ASN A 97 -25.17 -1.21 -0.60
C ASN A 97 -24.37 -0.02 -1.16
N PRO A 98 -24.20 1.06 -0.38
CA PRO A 98 -23.22 2.09 -0.72
C PRO A 98 -21.79 1.51 -0.68
N PRO A 99 -20.86 2.04 -1.49
CA PRO A 99 -19.44 1.69 -1.36
C PRO A 99 -18.95 1.86 0.08
N SER A 100 -18.13 0.91 0.55
CA SER A 100 -17.61 0.88 1.93
C SER A 100 -16.84 2.12 2.35
N LEU A 101 -16.27 2.87 1.40
CA LEU A 101 -15.60 4.15 1.66
C LEU A 101 -16.54 5.25 2.18
N TRP A 102 -17.85 5.13 1.95
CA TRP A 102 -18.84 6.12 2.34
C TRP A 102 -19.63 5.74 3.60
N VAL A 103 -19.28 4.59 4.20
CA VAL A 103 -19.90 4.11 5.43
C VAL A 103 -18.86 4.18 6.54
N ASP A 104 -19.27 4.67 7.71
CA ASP A 104 -18.41 4.68 8.89
C ASP A 104 -18.23 3.24 9.41
N THR A 105 -17.15 2.62 8.97
CA THR A 105 -16.70 1.28 9.38
C THR A 105 -15.56 1.35 10.38
N GLY A 106 -15.20 2.56 10.87
CA GLY A 106 -13.98 2.82 11.62
C GLY A 106 -12.68 2.74 10.80
N TYR A 107 -12.76 2.42 9.50
CA TYR A 107 -11.60 2.43 8.61
C TYR A 107 -11.20 3.87 8.23
N VAL A 108 -9.92 4.19 8.42
CA VAL A 108 -9.36 5.49 8.04
C VAL A 108 -8.55 5.33 6.75
N TYR A 109 -9.02 5.98 5.69
CA TYR A 109 -8.33 5.95 4.39
C TYR A 109 -6.92 6.57 4.50
N PRO A 110 -5.86 5.85 4.11
CA PRO A 110 -4.49 6.32 4.26
C PRO A 110 -4.10 7.29 3.14
N HIS A 111 -3.17 8.20 3.43
CA HIS A 111 -2.47 8.94 2.38
C HIS A 111 -1.62 8.00 1.50
N ARG A 112 -1.26 8.46 0.31
CA ARG A 112 -0.30 7.77 -0.56
C ARG A 112 1.13 8.14 -0.20
N CYS A 113 2.05 7.21 -0.44
CA CYS A 113 3.47 7.49 -0.38
C CYS A 113 3.92 8.04 -1.72
N TRP A 114 4.47 9.25 -1.72
CA TRP A 114 5.00 9.87 -2.92
C TRP A 114 6.09 9.02 -3.58
N SER A 115 6.96 8.37 -2.81
CA SER A 115 8.09 7.63 -3.39
C SER A 115 7.64 6.33 -4.06
N CYS A 116 6.92 5.46 -3.34
CA CYS A 116 6.62 4.10 -3.78
C CYS A 116 5.19 3.87 -4.27
N MET A 117 4.30 4.87 -4.20
CA MET A 117 2.89 4.81 -4.62
C MET A 117 1.99 3.87 -3.81
N VAL A 118 2.54 3.23 -2.78
CA VAL A 118 1.82 2.37 -1.84
C VAL A 118 1.11 3.23 -0.78
N PRO A 119 -0.06 2.81 -0.25
CA PRO A 119 -0.69 3.49 0.87
C PRO A 119 0.19 3.54 2.13
N CYS A 120 0.11 4.63 2.88
CA CYS A 120 0.77 4.83 4.16
C CYS A 120 0.01 4.12 5.30
N LEU A 121 0.10 2.79 5.31
CA LEU A 121 -0.74 1.91 6.17
C LEU A 121 -0.30 1.83 7.63
N ILE A 122 0.97 2.09 7.92
CA ILE A 122 1.52 2.02 9.27
C ILE A 122 1.65 3.44 9.77
N ARG A 123 0.80 3.82 10.72
CA ARG A 123 0.64 5.22 11.13
C ARG A 123 1.89 5.77 11.80
N GLU A 124 2.61 4.93 12.54
CA GLU A 124 3.83 5.29 13.26
C GLU A 124 5.00 5.58 12.32
N ASP A 125 4.96 5.03 11.09
CA ASP A 125 6.00 5.20 10.08
C ASP A 125 5.68 6.37 9.12
N PHE A 126 4.52 7.01 9.29
CA PHE A 126 4.04 8.07 8.39
C PHE A 126 4.87 9.34 8.56
N VAL A 127 5.37 9.86 7.43
CA VAL A 127 6.18 11.08 7.40
C VAL A 127 5.55 12.09 6.44
N VAL A 128 5.55 13.37 6.83
CA VAL A 128 5.12 14.49 5.99
C VAL A 128 6.26 15.49 5.89
N VAL A 129 6.62 15.90 4.67
CA VAL A 129 7.69 16.88 4.44
C VAL A 129 7.36 17.79 3.27
N GLU A 130 7.67 19.07 3.43
CA GLU A 130 7.69 20.03 2.33
C GLU A 130 8.96 19.90 1.48
N VAL A 131 8.79 19.79 0.16
CA VAL A 131 9.86 19.78 -0.84
C VAL A 131 9.47 20.76 -1.94
N ASP A 132 10.33 21.75 -2.20
CA ASP A 132 10.10 22.78 -3.21
C ASP A 132 8.75 23.51 -3.11
N GLY A 133 8.29 23.76 -1.88
CA GLY A 133 7.02 24.45 -1.59
C GLY A 133 5.78 23.55 -1.60
N GLU A 134 5.94 22.25 -1.89
CA GLU A 134 4.83 21.29 -1.94
C GLU A 134 4.92 20.27 -0.80
N LEU A 135 3.78 19.94 -0.20
CA LEU A 135 3.70 18.95 0.88
C LEU A 135 3.60 17.54 0.31
N TYR A 136 4.51 16.66 0.74
CA TYR A 136 4.52 15.26 0.34
C TYR A 136 4.43 14.32 1.55
N THR A 137 3.79 13.18 1.32
CA THR A 137 3.58 12.12 2.31
C THR A 137 4.41 10.88 1.98
N TYR A 138 4.91 10.18 3.00
CA TYR A 138 5.74 8.99 2.85
C TYR A 138 5.32 7.91 3.84
N CYS A 139 5.35 6.65 3.39
CA CYS A 139 5.01 5.51 4.24
C CYS A 139 6.17 5.03 5.13
N SER A 140 7.36 5.63 4.98
CA SER A 140 8.53 5.40 5.83
C SER A 140 9.57 6.50 5.65
N GLU A 141 10.47 6.61 6.63
CA GLU A 141 11.66 7.46 6.56
C GLU A 141 12.55 7.10 5.36
N LEU A 142 12.68 5.80 5.04
CA LEU A 142 13.42 5.37 3.85
C LEU A 142 12.79 5.91 2.56
N CYS A 143 11.46 5.89 2.44
CA CYS A 143 10.79 6.46 1.28
C CYS A 143 11.06 7.97 1.17
N ARG A 144 11.00 8.71 2.29
CA ARG A 144 11.37 10.13 2.33
C ARG A 144 12.81 10.35 1.87
N TRP A 145 13.75 9.57 2.42
CA TRP A 145 15.17 9.65 2.04
C TRP A 145 15.38 9.37 0.56
N THR A 146 14.68 8.37 0.00
CA THR A 146 14.75 8.04 -1.42
C THR A 146 14.35 9.22 -2.30
N HIS A 147 13.26 9.93 -1.95
CA HIS A 147 12.86 11.15 -2.68
C HIS A 147 13.86 12.29 -2.52
N LYS A 148 14.25 12.60 -1.30
CA LYS A 148 15.03 13.82 -1.02
C LYS A 148 16.51 13.70 -1.32
N ASN A 149 17.08 12.49 -1.33
CA ASN A 149 18.52 12.29 -1.42
C ASN A 149 18.88 11.35 -2.56
N ALA A 150 18.41 10.09 -2.52
CA ALA A 150 18.83 9.07 -3.49
C ALA A 150 18.46 9.44 -4.93
N PHE A 151 17.30 10.11 -5.09
CA PHE A 151 16.78 10.51 -6.38
C PHE A 151 16.62 12.03 -6.54
N ALA A 152 17.38 12.80 -5.75
CA ALA A 152 17.58 14.22 -6.01
C ALA A 152 18.27 14.45 -7.38
N GLY A 153 18.44 15.70 -7.81
CA GLY A 153 19.09 16.03 -9.08
C GLY A 153 20.51 15.45 -9.21
N GLU A 154 21.22 15.36 -8.10
CA GLU A 154 22.53 14.74 -7.95
C GLU A 154 22.56 13.81 -6.73
N TYR A 155 23.27 12.70 -6.84
CA TYR A 155 23.52 11.75 -5.76
C TYR A 155 25.01 11.41 -5.72
N GLU A 156 25.64 11.60 -4.55
CA GLU A 156 27.08 11.37 -4.33
C GLU A 156 27.99 12.03 -5.38
N GLY A 157 27.67 13.28 -5.74
CA GLY A 157 28.44 14.07 -6.70
C GLY A 157 28.27 13.64 -8.16
N ARG A 158 27.24 12.83 -8.47
CA ARG A 158 26.91 12.41 -9.83
C ARG A 158 25.48 12.78 -10.17
N PRO A 159 25.19 13.20 -11.42
CA PRO A 159 23.81 13.41 -11.86
C PRO A 159 22.99 12.12 -11.71
N THR A 160 21.85 12.22 -11.03
CA THR A 160 20.95 11.09 -10.89
C THR A 160 20.31 10.76 -12.24
N PRO A 161 20.34 9.49 -12.71
CA PRO A 161 19.71 9.08 -13.95
C PRO A 161 18.21 9.44 -13.99
N ALA A 162 17.68 9.72 -15.17
CA ALA A 162 16.26 10.08 -15.35
C ALA A 162 15.29 9.03 -14.78
N MET A 163 15.65 7.74 -14.81
CA MET A 163 14.85 6.65 -14.22
C MET A 163 14.68 6.75 -12.69
N GLY A 164 15.51 7.56 -12.01
CA GLY A 164 15.38 7.79 -10.58
C GLY A 164 14.41 8.91 -10.21
N ARG A 165 14.16 9.87 -11.12
CA ARG A 165 13.49 11.12 -10.73
C ARG A 165 11.98 10.93 -10.54
N PHE A 166 11.50 11.37 -9.38
CA PHE A 166 10.08 11.43 -9.09
C PHE A 166 9.47 12.67 -9.76
N SER A 167 8.55 12.46 -10.71
CA SER A 167 7.92 13.54 -11.47
C SER A 167 6.53 13.15 -11.98
N GLY A 168 5.76 14.13 -12.44
CA GLY A 168 4.43 13.94 -12.99
C GLY A 168 3.33 13.84 -11.91
N LYS A 169 2.10 13.62 -12.37
CA LYS A 169 0.96 13.34 -11.49
C LYS A 169 0.95 11.83 -11.21
N ARG A 170 1.23 11.46 -9.96
CA ARG A 170 1.46 10.06 -9.60
C ARG A 170 0.36 9.52 -8.71
N GLU A 171 -0.02 10.28 -7.69
CA GLU A 171 -0.99 9.85 -6.69
C GLU A 171 -2.42 9.93 -7.24
N TRP A 172 -3.22 8.92 -6.90
CA TRP A 172 -4.61 8.82 -7.34
C TRP A 172 -5.42 10.02 -6.85
N GLU A 173 -5.17 10.43 -5.62
CA GLU A 173 -5.81 11.55 -4.94
C GLU A 173 -5.45 12.89 -5.61
N THR A 174 -4.24 13.03 -6.18
CA THR A 174 -3.84 14.22 -6.96
C THR A 174 -4.48 14.22 -8.36
N LEU A 175 -4.60 13.04 -8.98
CA LEU A 175 -5.17 12.90 -10.33
C LEU A 175 -6.68 13.17 -10.34
N TYR A 176 -7.41 12.61 -9.37
CA TYR A 176 -8.87 12.64 -9.31
C TYR A 176 -9.39 13.59 -8.22
N HIS A 177 -8.58 14.54 -7.76
CA HIS A 177 -9.02 15.53 -6.77
C HIS A 177 -10.25 16.30 -7.28
N GLY A 178 -11.35 16.25 -6.53
CA GLY A 178 -12.59 16.94 -6.87
C GLY A 178 -13.44 16.27 -7.96
N TRP A 179 -13.07 15.06 -8.40
CA TRP A 179 -13.86 14.29 -9.36
C TRP A 179 -14.96 13.50 -8.65
N ASP A 180 -16.06 13.27 -9.37
CA ASP A 180 -17.03 12.24 -8.99
C ASP A 180 -16.41 10.85 -9.17
N LEU A 181 -16.68 9.94 -8.24
CA LEU A 181 -16.11 8.59 -8.26
C LEU A 181 -16.52 7.82 -9.53
N ALA A 182 -17.75 7.99 -10.01
CA ALA A 182 -18.22 7.32 -11.21
C ALA A 182 -17.48 7.82 -12.47
N ASP A 183 -17.10 9.10 -12.51
CA ASP A 183 -16.34 9.66 -13.61
C ASP A 183 -14.88 9.21 -13.58
N ALA A 184 -14.28 9.10 -12.39
CA ALA A 184 -12.96 8.50 -12.24
C ALA A 184 -12.95 7.02 -12.70
N ILE A 185 -13.98 6.24 -12.35
CA ILE A 185 -14.11 4.83 -12.78
C ILE A 185 -14.23 4.71 -14.30
N LYS A 186 -14.97 5.61 -14.95
CA LYS A 186 -15.09 5.64 -16.43
C LYS A 186 -13.77 6.01 -17.09
N ASP A 187 -13.06 6.99 -16.56
CA ASP A 187 -11.73 7.39 -17.04
C ASP A 187 -10.71 6.23 -16.96
N LEU A 188 -10.77 5.46 -15.87
CA LEU A 188 -9.98 4.24 -15.70
C LEU A 188 -10.39 3.10 -16.64
N GLY A 189 -11.56 3.18 -17.28
CA GLY A 189 -12.12 2.12 -18.11
C GLY A 189 -12.62 0.91 -17.32
N PHE A 190 -12.97 1.08 -16.04
CA PHE A 190 -13.35 -0.02 -15.14
C PHE A 190 -14.84 -0.36 -15.19
N VAL A 191 -15.39 -0.34 -16.41
CA VAL A 191 -16.78 -0.68 -16.71
C VAL A 191 -16.81 -1.77 -17.79
N ARG A 192 -17.68 -2.76 -17.62
CA ARG A 192 -17.86 -3.87 -18.58
C ARG A 192 -18.50 -3.38 -19.88
N ASN A 193 -18.56 -4.26 -20.88
CA ASN A 193 -19.11 -3.97 -22.21
C ASN A 193 -20.57 -3.50 -22.22
N ASP A 194 -21.33 -3.72 -21.14
CA ASP A 194 -22.70 -3.22 -21.00
C ASP A 194 -22.77 -1.73 -20.62
N GLY A 195 -21.62 -1.09 -20.39
CA GLY A 195 -21.48 0.34 -20.10
C GLY A 195 -21.98 0.78 -18.73
N LYS A 196 -22.35 -0.16 -17.84
CA LYS A 196 -22.93 0.16 -16.53
C LYS A 196 -22.46 -0.75 -15.38
N THR A 197 -22.04 -1.98 -15.69
CA THR A 197 -21.59 -2.91 -14.67
C THR A 197 -20.10 -2.70 -14.42
N LEU A 198 -19.69 -2.48 -13.17
CA LEU A 198 -18.28 -2.36 -12.82
C LEU A 198 -17.51 -3.65 -13.14
N ILE A 199 -16.20 -3.52 -13.39
CA ILE A 199 -15.33 -4.71 -13.52
C ILE A 199 -15.24 -5.44 -12.17
N ALA A 200 -15.05 -4.68 -11.09
CA ALA A 200 -15.00 -5.14 -9.72
C ALA A 200 -16.32 -5.73 -9.20
#